data_AF-A0A948UC60-F1
#
_entry.id   AF-A0A948UC60-F1
#
_cell.length_a   1.000
_cell.length_b   1.000
_cell.length_c   1.000
_cell.angle_alpha   90.00
_cell.angle_beta   90.00
_cell.angle_gamma   90.00
#
_symmetry.space_group_name_H-M   'P 1'
#
loop_
_entity.id
_entity.type
_entity.pdbx_description
1 polymer ?
#
loop_
_entity_poly.entity_id
_entity_poly.type
_entity_poly.pdbx_seq_one_letter_code
_entity_poly.pdbx_strand_id
1 'polypeptide(L)'
;MSHYHPDLARAAASEFQLRQARAREAVRTGRMDPRTATQHLRPWLAIACLCGADLPELAEGLADMRERQIVWPEVRRHDAASPSALAAARGGYFGGGISPADPQEIGEAEARGRLADEISPRAVWAPLLASARDKALTGPLATPEQRAGAVALRELASHLMFDPNGRNDVPPFDCAAAFALEKAA
;
A
#
# COMPACT_ATOMS: atom_id res chain seq x y z
N MET A 1 -10.55 -14.00 -2.62
CA MET A 1 -10.29 -13.20 -3.83
C MET A 1 -10.41 -11.73 -3.46
N SER A 2 -9.30 -10.99 -3.35
CA SER A 2 -9.36 -9.55 -3.06
C SER A 2 -10.03 -8.83 -4.22
N HIS A 3 -11.17 -8.20 -3.97
CA HIS A 3 -11.84 -7.32 -4.91
C HIS A 3 -11.05 -6.01 -5.00
N TYR A 4 -9.99 -5.98 -5.82
CA TYR A 4 -9.37 -4.71 -6.21
C TYR A 4 -10.40 -3.86 -6.94
N HIS A 5 -10.62 -2.63 -6.46
CA HIS A 5 -11.52 -1.70 -7.10
C HIS A 5 -10.75 -1.02 -8.24
N PRO A 6 -10.99 -1.36 -9.53
CA PRO A 6 -10.17 -0.88 -10.64
C PRO A 6 -10.15 0.65 -10.74
N ASP A 7 -11.23 1.30 -10.30
CA ASP A 7 -11.30 2.76 -10.28
C ASP A 7 -10.39 3.40 -9.21
N LEU A 8 -10.13 2.71 -8.09
CA LEU A 8 -9.22 3.22 -7.05
C LEU A 8 -7.76 3.09 -7.48
N ALA A 9 -7.38 1.94 -8.07
CA ALA A 9 -6.05 1.75 -8.63
C ALA A 9 -5.72 2.83 -9.67
N ARG A 10 -6.68 3.09 -10.58
CA ARG A 10 -6.55 4.15 -11.59
C ARG A 10 -6.47 5.54 -10.96
N ALA A 11 -7.34 5.86 -10.00
CA ALA A 11 -7.33 7.14 -9.30
C ALA A 11 -6.00 7.40 -8.59
N ALA A 12 -5.46 6.41 -7.87
CA ALA A 12 -4.19 6.52 -7.18
C ALA A 12 -3.01 6.69 -8.17
N ALA A 13 -3.02 5.94 -9.27
CA ALA A 13 -2.02 6.08 -10.33
C ALA A 13 -2.05 7.49 -10.96
N SER A 14 -3.24 8.01 -11.30
CA SER A 14 -3.39 9.35 -11.86
C SER A 14 -2.93 10.44 -10.89
N GLU A 15 -3.25 10.32 -9.60
CA GLU A 15 -2.81 11.29 -8.58
C GLU A 15 -1.28 11.27 -8.40
N PHE A 16 -0.66 10.08 -8.39
CA PHE A 16 0.79 9.94 -8.36
C PHE A 16 1.44 10.60 -9.58
N GLN A 17 0.96 10.30 -10.80
CA GLN A 17 1.48 10.86 -12.04
C GLN A 17 1.35 12.39 -12.11
N LEU A 18 0.19 12.94 -11.68
CA LEU A 18 -0.02 14.38 -11.59
C LEU A 18 1.02 15.04 -10.69
N ARG A 19 1.29 14.44 -9.52
CA ARG A 19 2.28 14.95 -8.56
C ARG A 19 3.70 14.78 -9.06
N GLN A 20 4.00 13.67 -9.74
CA GLN A 20 5.28 13.43 -10.38
C GLN A 20 5.58 14.50 -11.44
N ALA A 21 4.59 14.83 -12.29
CA ALA A 21 4.73 15.90 -13.27
C ALA A 21 5.01 17.26 -12.63
N ARG A 22 4.28 17.61 -11.55
CA ARG A 22 4.51 18.85 -10.79
C ARG A 22 5.88 18.89 -10.12
N ALA A 23 6.32 17.78 -9.53
CA ALA A 23 7.63 17.67 -8.89
C ALA A 23 8.76 17.80 -9.93
N ARG A 24 8.65 17.15 -11.09
CA ARG A 24 9.60 17.29 -12.21
C ARG A 24 9.69 18.73 -12.68
N GLU A 25 8.56 19.41 -12.83
CA GLU A 25 8.52 20.82 -13.21
C GLU A 25 9.16 21.73 -12.15
N ALA A 26 8.92 21.47 -10.86
CA ALA A 26 9.54 22.21 -9.77
C ALA A 26 11.08 22.03 -9.75
N VAL A 27 11.56 20.80 -10.00
CA VAL A 27 13.00 20.50 -10.14
C VAL A 27 13.59 21.20 -11.35
N ARG A 28 12.93 21.12 -12.51
CA ARG A 28 13.36 21.77 -13.75
C ARG A 28 13.50 23.29 -13.61
N THR A 29 12.59 23.90 -12.83
CA THR A 29 12.58 25.35 -12.57
C THR A 29 13.44 25.77 -11.37
N GLY A 30 14.18 24.84 -10.74
CA GLY A 30 15.05 25.13 -9.59
C GLY A 30 14.30 25.47 -8.29
N ARG A 31 12.97 25.26 -8.25
CA ARG A 31 12.12 25.52 -7.06
C ARG A 31 12.15 24.40 -6.03
N MET A 32 12.68 23.23 -6.40
CA MET A 32 12.76 22.04 -5.55
C MET A 32 14.00 21.24 -5.94
N ASP A 33 14.76 20.73 -4.98
CA ASP A 33 15.87 19.82 -5.31
C ASP A 33 15.35 18.40 -5.62
N PRO A 34 16.07 17.61 -6.45
CA PRO A 34 15.63 16.27 -6.84
C PRO A 34 15.40 15.29 -5.69
N ARG A 35 16.17 15.42 -4.60
CA ARG A 35 16.05 14.52 -3.44
C ARG A 35 14.77 14.82 -2.68
N THR A 36 14.46 16.09 -2.47
CA THR A 36 13.20 16.55 -1.86
C THR A 36 11.99 16.17 -2.72
N ALA A 37 12.07 16.32 -4.05
CA ALA A 37 11.04 15.83 -4.96
C ALA A 37 10.77 14.33 -4.79
N THR A 38 11.83 13.52 -4.71
CA THR A 38 11.71 12.08 -4.45
C THR A 38 11.03 11.81 -3.11
N GLN A 39 11.44 12.48 -2.04
CA GLN A 39 10.83 12.35 -0.71
C GLN A 39 9.34 12.74 -0.70
N HIS A 40 8.96 13.79 -1.43
CA HIS A 40 7.56 14.19 -1.58
C HIS A 40 6.71 13.19 -2.36
N LEU A 41 7.30 12.43 -3.29
CA LEU A 41 6.59 11.45 -4.11
C LEU A 41 6.42 10.09 -3.42
N ARG A 42 7.34 9.70 -2.52
CA ARG A 42 7.29 8.40 -1.83
C ARG A 42 5.93 8.10 -1.17
N PRO A 43 5.32 9.02 -0.39
CA PRO A 43 3.99 8.77 0.19
C PRO A 43 2.91 8.44 -0.84
N TRP A 44 2.94 9.11 -2.00
CA TRP A 44 1.98 8.89 -3.08
C TRP A 44 2.20 7.58 -3.82
N LEU A 45 3.46 7.17 -3.97
CA LEU A 45 3.79 5.87 -4.53
C LEU A 45 3.34 4.73 -3.60
N ALA A 46 3.47 4.89 -2.27
CA ALA A 46 2.95 3.94 -1.29
C ALA A 46 1.41 3.83 -1.36
N ILE A 47 0.70 4.96 -1.43
CA ILE A 47 -0.77 4.98 -1.62
C ILE A 47 -1.16 4.26 -2.91
N ALA A 48 -0.48 4.52 -4.03
CA ALA A 48 -0.72 3.83 -5.29
C ALA A 48 -0.48 2.31 -5.18
N CYS A 49 0.57 1.89 -4.47
CA CYS A 49 0.85 0.49 -4.19
C CYS A 49 -0.31 -0.19 -3.45
N LEU A 50 -0.77 0.41 -2.35
CA LEU A 50 -1.89 -0.10 -1.53
C LEU A 50 -3.21 -0.20 -2.32
N CYS A 51 -3.47 0.75 -3.20
CA CYS A 51 -4.68 0.75 -4.03
C CYS A 51 -4.61 -0.21 -5.22
N GLY A 52 -3.51 -0.95 -5.40
CA GLY A 52 -3.38 -1.91 -6.50
C GLY A 52 -2.96 -1.30 -7.83
N ALA A 53 -2.35 -0.11 -7.83
CA ALA A 53 -1.85 0.49 -9.07
C ALA A 53 -0.67 -0.31 -9.64
N ASP A 54 -0.65 -0.46 -10.96
CA ASP A 54 0.44 -1.10 -11.70
C ASP A 54 1.33 -0.02 -12.33
N LEU A 55 2.18 0.57 -11.49
CA LEU A 55 3.14 1.58 -11.89
C LEU A 55 4.52 0.95 -12.15
N PRO A 56 5.28 1.41 -13.17
CA PRO A 56 6.65 0.95 -13.41
C PRO A 56 7.54 1.07 -12.18
N GLU A 57 7.36 2.13 -11.38
CA GLU A 57 8.10 2.39 -10.15
C GLU A 57 7.86 1.36 -9.03
N LEU A 58 6.81 0.53 -9.16
CA LEU A 58 6.48 -0.54 -8.20
C LEU A 58 6.94 -1.92 -8.69
N ALA A 59 7.26 -2.07 -9.98
CA ALA A 59 7.44 -3.39 -10.60
C ALA A 59 8.58 -4.19 -9.97
N GLU A 60 9.74 -3.56 -9.78
CA GLU A 60 10.92 -4.20 -9.16
C GLU A 60 10.64 -4.54 -7.69
N GLY A 61 10.14 -3.60 -6.90
CA GLY A 61 9.82 -3.84 -5.48
C GLY A 61 8.77 -4.94 -5.28
N LEU A 62 7.77 -5.04 -6.15
CA LEU A 62 6.77 -6.11 -6.09
C LEU A 62 7.36 -7.46 -6.52
N ALA A 63 8.24 -7.48 -7.53
CA ALA A 63 8.96 -8.69 -7.91
C ALA A 63 9.84 -9.20 -6.76
N ASP A 64 10.62 -8.32 -6.14
CA ASP A 64 11.43 -8.60 -4.96
C ASP A 64 10.58 -9.12 -3.79
N MET A 65 9.44 -8.48 -3.51
CA MET A 65 8.53 -8.96 -2.46
C MET A 65 8.03 -10.37 -2.76
N ARG A 66 7.60 -10.63 -4.00
CA ARG A 66 7.12 -11.96 -4.42
C ARG A 66 8.23 -13.01 -4.34
N GLU A 67 9.47 -12.66 -4.68
CA GLU A 67 10.62 -13.58 -4.58
C GLU A 67 10.98 -13.87 -3.12
N ARG A 68 11.04 -12.84 -2.26
CA ARG A 68 11.26 -13.01 -0.81
C ARG A 68 10.14 -13.80 -0.12
N GLN A 69 8.95 -13.84 -0.72
CA GLN A 69 7.79 -14.59 -0.24
C GLN A 69 7.83 -16.06 -0.60
N ILE A 70 8.73 -16.49 -1.50
CA ILE A 70 9.08 -17.90 -1.65
C ILE A 70 9.91 -18.25 -0.41
N VAL A 71 9.21 -18.50 0.70
CA VAL A 71 9.74 -19.32 1.77
C VAL A 71 9.97 -20.66 1.09
N TRP A 72 11.20 -20.91 0.63
CA TRP A 72 11.65 -22.28 0.46
C TRP A 72 11.28 -22.93 1.78
N PRO A 73 10.42 -23.96 1.79
CA PRO A 73 10.33 -24.77 2.99
C PRO A 73 11.77 -25.17 3.18
N GLU A 74 12.40 -24.62 4.21
CA GLU A 74 13.70 -25.07 4.66
C GLU A 74 13.50 -26.57 4.60
N VAL A 75 14.23 -27.20 3.68
CA VAL A 75 14.39 -28.64 3.70
C VAL A 75 14.77 -28.79 5.14
N ARG A 76 13.82 -29.28 5.97
CA ARG A 76 14.17 -29.91 7.21
C ARG A 76 15.19 -30.87 6.67
N ARG A 77 16.47 -30.53 6.85
CA ARG A 77 17.41 -31.47 7.39
C ARG A 77 16.67 -31.93 8.64
N HIS A 78 15.72 -32.86 8.42
CA HIS A 78 15.61 -34.06 9.17
C HIS A 78 17.06 -34.42 9.38
N ASP A 79 17.59 -33.91 10.49
CA ASP A 79 18.16 -34.74 11.51
C ASP A 79 18.07 -36.16 11.02
N ALA A 80 19.21 -36.59 10.49
CA ALA A 80 19.49 -37.94 10.12
C ALA A 80 18.61 -38.83 10.97
N ALA A 81 17.61 -39.44 10.32
CA ALA A 81 16.95 -40.57 10.91
C ALA A 81 18.08 -41.49 11.33
N SER A 82 18.37 -41.53 12.62
CA SER A 82 19.13 -42.60 13.21
C SER A 82 18.42 -43.87 12.71
N PRO A 83 19.11 -44.79 12.01
CA PRO A 83 18.48 -45.97 11.40
C PRO A 83 17.65 -46.80 12.40
N SER A 84 17.84 -46.56 13.71
CA SER A 84 17.13 -47.19 14.82
C SER A 84 15.66 -46.76 14.99
N ALA A 85 15.18 -45.66 14.39
CA ALA A 85 13.80 -45.19 14.59
C ALA A 85 12.77 -45.81 13.61
N LEU A 86 13.23 -46.43 12.51
CA LEU A 86 12.36 -47.01 11.48
C LEU A 86 11.81 -48.40 11.83
N ALA A 87 12.24 -49.01 12.94
CA ALA A 87 11.77 -50.32 13.37
C ALA A 87 10.54 -50.28 14.31
N ALA A 88 10.21 -49.13 14.93
CA ALA A 88 9.20 -49.07 15.99
C ALA A 88 7.82 -48.54 15.56
N ALA A 89 7.66 -47.98 14.37
CA ALA A 89 6.44 -47.24 13.98
C ALA A 89 5.48 -48.05 13.07
N ARG A 90 5.26 -49.34 13.35
CA ARG A 90 4.33 -50.20 12.58
C ARG A 90 2.97 -50.43 13.24
N GLY A 91 2.63 -49.73 14.31
CA GLY A 91 1.34 -49.91 14.98
C GLY A 91 0.85 -48.66 15.70
N GLY A 92 -0.10 -47.97 15.07
CA GLY A 92 -1.01 -47.04 15.74
C GLY A 92 -0.46 -45.63 15.96
N TYR A 93 -1.02 -44.65 15.25
CA TYR A 93 -1.80 -43.54 15.83
C TYR A 93 -2.16 -42.54 14.72
N PHE A 94 -3.46 -42.33 14.53
CA PHE A 94 -4.15 -41.16 13.97
C PHE A 94 -3.33 -40.14 13.15
N GLY A 95 -3.34 -40.29 11.82
CA GLY A 95 -4.20 -39.49 10.93
C GLY A 95 -4.19 -37.96 10.99
N GLY A 96 -3.19 -37.33 11.59
CA GLY A 96 -2.99 -35.88 11.58
C GLY A 96 -1.65 -35.53 10.96
N GLY A 97 -1.40 -36.00 9.73
CA GLY A 97 -0.20 -35.63 9.00
C GLY A 97 -0.20 -34.10 8.85
N ILE A 98 0.75 -33.44 9.51
CA ILE A 98 1.17 -32.10 9.13
C ILE A 98 1.69 -32.28 7.70
N SER A 99 0.80 -32.10 6.72
CA SER A 99 1.18 -31.98 5.33
C SER A 99 2.32 -30.96 5.30
N PRO A 100 3.46 -31.23 4.64
CA PRO A 100 4.48 -30.21 4.47
C PRO A 100 3.73 -29.00 3.92
N ALA A 101 3.63 -27.94 4.74
CA ALA A 101 2.77 -26.83 4.44
C ALA A 101 3.21 -26.32 3.07
N ASP A 102 2.31 -26.42 2.09
CA ASP A 102 2.52 -25.77 0.80
C ASP A 102 2.95 -24.33 1.11
N PRO A 103 3.97 -23.80 0.43
CA PRO A 103 4.40 -22.42 0.64
C PRO A 103 3.15 -21.54 0.66
N GLN A 104 2.83 -20.96 1.82
CA GLN A 104 1.71 -20.05 1.91
C GLN A 104 2.13 -18.82 1.12
N GLU A 105 1.70 -18.77 -0.15
CA GLU A 105 1.82 -17.58 -0.97
C GLU A 105 1.17 -16.44 -0.18
N ILE A 106 2.00 -15.51 0.27
CA ILE A 106 1.52 -14.26 0.82
C ILE A 106 0.65 -13.63 -0.26
N GLY A 107 -0.62 -13.37 0.06
CA GLY A 107 -1.54 -12.79 -0.90
C GLY A 107 -1.00 -11.46 -1.42
N GLU A 108 -1.22 -11.16 -2.70
CA GLU A 108 -0.80 -9.91 -3.36
C GLU A 108 -1.08 -8.63 -2.52
N ALA A 109 -2.19 -8.62 -1.77
CA ALA A 109 -2.55 -7.52 -0.87
C ALA A 109 -1.53 -7.31 0.28
N GLU A 110 -1.02 -8.40 0.87
CA GLU A 110 0.00 -8.31 1.92
C GLU A 110 1.37 -7.97 1.32
N ALA A 111 1.71 -8.47 0.14
CA ALA A 111 2.92 -8.07 -0.59
C ALA A 111 2.96 -6.54 -0.81
N ARG A 112 1.85 -5.98 -1.30
CA ARG A 112 1.68 -4.54 -1.48
C ARG A 112 1.68 -3.78 -0.16
N GLY A 113 1.08 -4.34 0.89
CA GLY A 113 1.13 -3.75 2.24
C GLY A 113 2.56 -3.58 2.74
N ARG A 114 3.38 -4.64 2.67
CA ARG A 114 4.79 -4.60 3.07
C ARG A 114 5.61 -3.64 2.22
N LEU A 115 5.46 -3.68 0.90
CA LEU A 115 6.19 -2.78 0.00
C LEU A 115 5.80 -1.32 0.25
N ALA A 116 4.51 -1.03 0.47
CA ALA A 116 4.06 0.32 0.78
C ALA A 116 4.72 0.86 2.06
N ASP A 117 4.82 0.05 3.11
CA ASP A 117 5.51 0.43 4.35
C ASP A 117 7.01 0.68 4.14
N GLU A 118 7.68 -0.08 3.27
CA GLU A 118 9.08 0.18 2.88
C GLU A 118 9.23 1.48 2.06
N ILE A 119 8.29 1.77 1.17
CA ILE A 119 8.29 3.00 0.37
C ILE A 119 8.03 4.21 1.27
N SER A 120 6.97 4.19 2.06
CA SER A 120 6.65 5.26 3.00
C SER A 120 5.84 4.69 4.15
N PRO A 121 6.28 4.86 5.40
CA PRO A 121 5.53 4.35 6.54
C PRO A 121 4.18 5.07 6.66
N ARG A 122 3.17 4.35 7.12
CA ARG A 122 1.80 4.85 7.30
C ARG A 122 1.68 6.17 8.05
N ALA A 123 2.49 6.36 9.10
CA ALA A 123 2.55 7.61 9.87
C ALA A 123 2.89 8.85 9.02
N VAL A 124 3.50 8.67 7.84
CA VAL A 124 3.87 9.75 6.92
C VAL A 124 2.78 9.97 5.87
N TRP A 125 2.31 8.91 5.20
CA TRP A 125 1.38 9.08 4.07
C TRP A 125 -0.07 9.33 4.50
N ALA A 126 -0.54 8.78 5.62
CA ALA A 126 -1.93 8.92 6.07
C ALA A 126 -2.33 10.39 6.35
N PRO A 127 -1.59 11.18 7.16
CA PRO A 127 -1.93 12.60 7.38
C PRO A 127 -1.78 13.42 6.10
N LEU A 128 -0.86 13.04 5.21
CA LEU A 128 -0.66 13.71 3.94
C LEU A 128 -1.88 13.51 3.01
N LEU A 129 -2.38 12.28 2.90
CA LEU A 129 -3.59 11.96 2.13
C LEU A 129 -4.81 12.69 2.69
N ALA A 130 -4.98 12.69 4.02
CA ALA A 130 -6.05 13.44 4.67
C ALA A 130 -5.96 14.94 4.35
N SER A 131 -4.79 15.56 4.52
CA SER A 131 -4.59 16.98 4.18
C SER A 131 -4.87 17.28 2.71
N ALA A 132 -4.48 16.39 1.79
CA ALA A 132 -4.73 16.54 0.37
C ALA A 132 -6.22 16.44 0.03
N ARG A 133 -6.92 15.46 0.60
CA ARG A 133 -8.39 15.33 0.51
C ARG A 133 -9.06 16.61 1.00
N ASP A 134 -8.72 17.07 2.19
CA ASP A 134 -9.36 18.20 2.83
C ASP A 134 -9.17 19.47 2.00
N LYS A 135 -7.94 19.74 1.55
CA LYS A 135 -7.63 20.87 0.65
C LYS A 135 -8.38 20.79 -0.68
N ALA A 136 -8.55 19.59 -1.23
CA ALA A 136 -9.26 19.42 -2.49
C ALA A 136 -10.78 19.64 -2.33
N LEU A 137 -11.35 19.26 -1.18
CA LEU A 137 -12.77 19.43 -0.88
C LEU A 137 -13.13 20.86 -0.46
N THR A 138 -12.22 21.58 0.21
CA THR A 138 -12.42 22.98 0.62
C THR A 138 -11.95 23.99 -0.40
N GLY A 139 -11.14 23.57 -1.39
CA GLY A 139 -10.63 24.43 -2.44
C GLY A 139 -11.68 24.79 -3.50
N PRO A 140 -11.38 25.75 -4.39
CA PRO A 140 -12.26 26.10 -5.49
C PRO A 140 -12.43 24.91 -6.44
N LEU A 141 -13.68 24.48 -6.62
CA LEU A 141 -14.09 23.39 -7.51
C LEU A 141 -14.61 23.91 -8.86
N ALA A 142 -13.91 24.88 -9.43
CA ALA A 142 -14.35 25.62 -10.62
C ALA A 142 -14.36 24.72 -11.87
N THR A 143 -13.34 23.87 -12.04
CA THR A 143 -13.22 23.03 -13.24
C THR A 143 -13.70 21.59 -13.01
N PRO A 144 -14.15 20.87 -14.07
CA PRO A 144 -14.47 19.45 -13.97
C PRO A 144 -13.32 18.60 -13.43
N GLU A 145 -12.09 18.93 -13.79
CA GLU A 145 -10.88 18.21 -13.36
C GLU A 145 -10.62 18.39 -11.86
N GLN A 146 -10.85 19.61 -11.33
CA GLN A 146 -10.76 19.87 -9.89
C GLN A 146 -11.80 19.05 -9.11
N ARG A 147 -13.04 18.99 -9.60
CA ARG A 147 -14.10 18.15 -9.01
C ARG A 147 -13.74 16.67 -9.05
N ALA A 148 -13.27 16.18 -10.19
CA ALA A 148 -12.85 14.79 -10.34
C ALA A 148 -11.70 14.44 -9.39
N GLY A 149 -10.69 15.32 -9.26
CA GLY A 149 -9.58 15.14 -8.33
C GLY A 149 -10.01 15.12 -6.86
N ALA A 150 -10.93 16.01 -6.47
CA ALA A 150 -11.46 16.04 -5.10
C ALA A 150 -12.26 14.77 -4.76
N VAL A 151 -13.08 14.28 -5.70
CA VAL A 151 -13.79 13.00 -5.54
C VAL A 151 -12.78 11.84 -5.43
N ALA A 152 -11.79 11.78 -6.31
CA ALA A 152 -10.77 10.73 -6.28
C ALA A 152 -10.03 10.68 -4.94
N LEU A 153 -9.57 11.83 -4.42
CA LEU A 153 -8.90 11.90 -3.12
C LEU A 153 -9.81 11.50 -1.95
N ARG A 154 -11.10 11.83 -2.01
CA ARG A 154 -12.08 11.37 -1.02
C ARG A 154 -12.22 9.85 -1.06
N GLU A 155 -12.40 9.25 -2.24
CA GLU A 155 -12.56 7.80 -2.38
C GLU A 155 -11.31 7.05 -1.93
N LEU A 156 -10.11 7.54 -2.29
CA LEU A 156 -8.84 6.98 -1.82
C LEU A 156 -8.73 7.03 -0.29
N ALA A 157 -9.04 8.17 0.32
CA ALA A 157 -9.00 8.32 1.77
C ALA A 157 -10.01 7.41 2.47
N SER A 158 -11.24 7.30 1.95
CA SER A 158 -12.27 6.40 2.48
C SER A 158 -11.87 4.93 2.39
N HIS A 159 -11.28 4.53 1.26
CA HIS A 159 -10.80 3.16 1.07
C HIS A 159 -9.67 2.81 2.04
N LEU A 160 -8.68 3.70 2.17
CA LEU A 160 -7.50 3.48 3.03
C LEU A 160 -7.75 3.77 4.52
N MET A 161 -8.94 4.27 4.85
CA MET A 161 -9.41 4.40 6.23
C MET A 161 -9.50 3.04 6.91
N PHE A 162 -9.88 1.99 6.18
CA PHE A 162 -9.86 0.61 6.65
C PHE A 162 -8.77 -0.14 5.88
N ASP A 163 -7.55 -0.16 6.43
CA ASP A 163 -6.49 -1.00 5.87
C ASP A 163 -6.98 -2.47 5.86
N PRO A 164 -6.74 -3.27 4.82
CA PRO A 164 -6.94 -4.72 4.87
C PRO A 164 -6.24 -5.39 6.07
N ASN A 165 -5.22 -4.76 6.65
CA ASN A 165 -4.57 -5.17 7.89
C ASN A 165 -5.30 -4.75 9.18
N GLY A 166 -6.52 -4.21 9.09
CA GLY A 166 -7.37 -3.83 10.22
C GLY A 166 -6.97 -2.54 10.95
N ARG A 167 -6.12 -1.69 10.34
CA ARG A 167 -5.66 -0.43 10.94
C ARG A 167 -6.51 0.75 10.45
N ASN A 168 -7.02 1.54 11.39
CA ASN A 168 -7.90 2.69 11.15
C ASN A 168 -7.18 4.01 11.44
N ASP A 169 -6.36 4.49 10.50
CA ASP A 169 -5.46 5.63 10.77
C ASP A 169 -5.61 6.83 9.83
N VAL A 170 -6.46 6.78 8.80
CA VAL A 170 -6.78 7.99 8.02
C VAL A 170 -7.88 8.72 8.78
N PRO A 171 -7.65 9.94 9.31
CA PRO A 171 -8.68 10.66 10.05
C PRO A 171 -9.92 10.87 9.17
N PRO A 172 -11.13 10.66 9.73
CA PRO A 172 -12.36 10.96 8.99
C PRO A 172 -12.36 12.43 8.58
N PHE A 173 -13.02 12.74 7.47
CA PHE A 173 -13.19 14.13 7.08
C PHE A 173 -14.16 14.82 8.03
N ASP A 174 -13.67 15.78 8.81
CA ASP A 174 -14.51 16.59 9.67
C ASP A 174 -14.97 17.85 8.92
N CYS A 175 -16.16 17.76 8.32
CA CYS A 175 -16.79 18.90 7.66
C CYS A 175 -16.97 20.10 8.61
N ALA A 176 -17.24 19.86 9.90
CA ALA A 176 -17.50 20.94 10.86
C ALA A 176 -16.22 21.71 11.19
N ALA A 177 -15.09 21.01 11.34
CA ALA A 177 -13.78 21.66 11.53
C ALA A 177 -13.37 22.50 10.30
N ALA A 178 -13.65 22.01 9.09
CA ALA A 178 -13.35 22.74 7.86
C ALA A 178 -14.13 24.07 7.76
N PHE A 179 -15.43 24.07 8.07
CA PHE A 179 -16.24 25.30 8.09
C PHE A 179 -15.88 26.27 9.23
N ALA A 180 -15.41 25.76 10.37
CA ALA A 180 -15.04 26.61 11.50
C ALA A 180 -13.74 27.41 11.24
N LEU A 181 -12.78 26.82 10.54
CA LEU A 181 -11.52 27.48 10.14
C LEU A 181 -11.75 28.61 9.11
N GLU A 182 -12.70 28.42 8.19
CA GLU A 182 -13.02 29.44 7.17
C GLU A 182 -13.70 30.68 7.75
N LYS A 183 -14.45 30.55 8.86
CA LYS A 183 -15.07 31.69 9.55
C LYS A 183 -14.11 32.47 10.46
N ALA A 184 -12.93 31.91 10.74
CA ALA A 184 -11.95 32.48 11.65
C ALA A 184 -10.81 33.26 10.94
N ALA A 185 -10.73 33.19 9.61
CA ALA A 185 -9.76 33.89 8.76
C ALA A 185 -10.40 35.12 8.07
#